data_AF-A0AAR2J7N7-F1
#
_entry.id   AF-A0AAR2J7N7-F1
#
_cell.length_a   1.000
_cell.length_b   1.000
_cell.length_c   1.000
_cell.angle_alpha   90.00
_cell.angle_beta   90.00
_cell.angle_gamma   90.00
#
_symmetry.space_group_name_H-M   'P 1'
#
loop_
_entity.id
_entity.type
_entity.pdbx_description
1 polymer ?
#
loop_
_entity_poly.entity_id
_entity_poly.type
_entity_poly.pdbx_seq_one_letter_code
_entity_poly.pdbx_strand_id
1 'polypeptide(L)'
;VKSNIMTICFVFYSDKATNPSNRQEDWEYIIGFCDQINKELEGPQISVRLLAHKIQSPQEWEALQALTVLEACMKNCGRRFHNEVGKFRFLNELIKVVSPKYLGDRVSEKVKIKVIEMLFSWSTALPDETKITEAYQMLKRQGIVTTDPEVPADKTLIPSPPDRPHNPVFENEEKSKRLAELLKSKKPEDLQEANRLIKNMVKEDEARVQKVAQRTSTLLEVNNSVKLLNEMLRHFSKDQSTQADRELLKDLHDDCDKLRTTVFKLATETEDDDSSLGEILQASDDLSRVINSYKSIVEGQAVNTDTPGSTTSERKYDLAGLDVHTASLQHPPLPSAQIPADLFMSPPNPNSLSLLDEELISLGNVYGDRSFVCICKESPVTAYDKDGVCVLLHFASNCPPGRPDVLVMVVSMLNTAPLQVKNLTLQAAVPKSMRVKLQPPSGMELAPFNPILPPSAITQVMLLANPLKEKMRLRYKLMFVLGDRQCSETGEVDKFPPVERWGRL
;
A
#
# COMPACT_ATOMS: atom_id res chain seq x y z
N VAL A 1 21.20 -26.51 -14.61
CA VAL A 1 20.12 -26.40 -13.61
C VAL A 1 19.60 -24.97 -13.46
N LYS A 2 20.34 -24.01 -12.86
CA LYS A 2 19.86 -22.62 -12.66
C LYS A 2 19.27 -21.95 -13.91
N SER A 3 19.96 -22.01 -15.05
CA SER A 3 19.44 -21.47 -16.33
C SER A 3 18.09 -22.07 -16.75
N ASN A 4 17.86 -23.37 -16.54
CA ASN A 4 16.59 -24.01 -16.89
C ASN A 4 15.46 -23.53 -15.96
N ILE A 5 15.71 -23.42 -14.65
CA ILE A 5 14.71 -22.95 -13.67
C ILE A 5 14.31 -21.50 -13.97
N MET A 6 15.29 -20.64 -14.27
CA MET A 6 15.04 -19.26 -14.70
C MET A 6 14.18 -19.20 -15.96
N THR A 7 14.52 -19.99 -17.00
CA THR A 7 13.70 -20.05 -18.23
C THR A 7 12.29 -20.58 -17.96
N ILE A 8 12.13 -21.61 -17.13
CA ILE A 8 10.81 -22.15 -16.73
C ILE A 8 9.96 -21.06 -16.03
N CYS A 9 10.55 -20.25 -15.17
CA CYS A 9 9.85 -19.16 -14.49
C CYS A 9 9.34 -18.10 -15.49
N PHE A 10 10.19 -17.64 -16.42
CA PHE A 10 9.76 -16.71 -17.47
C PHE A 10 8.71 -17.31 -18.41
N VAL A 11 8.82 -18.59 -18.76
CA VAL A 11 7.83 -19.31 -19.56
C VAL A 11 6.49 -19.36 -18.81
N PHE A 12 6.49 -19.71 -17.52
CA PHE A 12 5.27 -19.76 -16.70
C PHE A 12 4.53 -18.41 -16.66
N TYR A 13 5.23 -17.32 -16.31
CA TYR A 13 4.61 -15.99 -16.27
C TYR A 13 4.13 -15.54 -17.66
N SER A 14 4.90 -15.81 -18.72
CA SER A 14 4.49 -15.51 -20.09
C SER A 14 3.25 -16.30 -20.52
N ASP A 15 3.21 -17.61 -20.27
CA ASP A 15 2.08 -18.47 -20.66
C ASP A 15 0.80 -18.16 -19.87
N LYS A 16 0.92 -17.68 -18.64
CA LYS A 16 -0.21 -17.19 -17.84
C LYS A 16 -0.71 -15.83 -18.35
N ALA A 17 0.20 -14.87 -18.53
CA ALA A 17 -0.15 -13.53 -18.99
C ALA A 17 -0.69 -13.48 -20.44
N THR A 18 -0.29 -14.43 -21.30
CA THR A 18 -0.74 -14.49 -22.71
C THR A 18 -1.63 -15.68 -23.03
N ASN A 19 -2.33 -16.26 -22.04
CA ASN A 19 -3.17 -17.43 -22.30
C ASN A 19 -4.36 -17.06 -23.22
N PRO A 20 -4.61 -17.79 -24.32
CA PRO A 20 -5.77 -17.53 -25.20
C PRO A 20 -7.13 -17.65 -24.51
N SER A 21 -7.20 -18.32 -23.35
CA SER A 21 -8.43 -18.53 -22.57
C SER A 21 -8.72 -17.40 -21.57
N ASN A 22 -7.81 -16.43 -21.42
CA ASN A 22 -8.00 -15.28 -20.53
C ASN A 22 -9.17 -14.42 -21.02
N ARG A 23 -10.09 -14.03 -20.14
CA ARG A 23 -11.23 -13.17 -20.49
C ARG A 23 -10.89 -11.68 -20.53
N GLN A 24 -9.80 -11.31 -19.87
CA GLN A 24 -9.27 -9.96 -19.72
C GLN A 24 -7.76 -10.04 -19.49
N GLU A 25 -7.06 -8.91 -19.53
CA GLU A 25 -5.64 -8.84 -19.23
C GLU A 25 -5.37 -9.20 -17.75
N ASP A 26 -4.49 -10.18 -17.53
CA ASP A 26 -4.18 -10.67 -16.18
C ASP A 26 -2.96 -9.93 -15.60
N TRP A 27 -3.23 -8.75 -15.05
CA TRP A 27 -2.23 -7.81 -14.57
C TRP A 27 -1.32 -8.36 -13.46
N GLU A 28 -1.76 -9.37 -12.71
CA GLU A 28 -0.91 -10.05 -11.70
C GLU A 28 0.29 -10.73 -12.37
N TYR A 29 0.07 -11.51 -13.43
CA TYR A 29 1.15 -12.16 -14.16
C TYR A 29 1.93 -11.20 -15.07
N ILE A 30 1.30 -10.14 -15.58
CA ILE A 30 1.99 -9.09 -16.36
C ILE A 30 3.04 -8.38 -15.48
N ILE A 31 2.65 -7.94 -14.28
CA ILE A 31 3.57 -7.32 -13.32
C ILE A 31 4.59 -8.34 -12.80
N GLY A 32 4.17 -9.57 -12.49
CA GLY A 32 5.08 -10.66 -12.11
C GLY A 32 6.16 -10.95 -13.15
N PHE A 33 5.84 -10.87 -14.45
CA PHE A 33 6.81 -10.99 -15.54
C PHE A 33 7.80 -9.80 -15.57
N CYS A 34 7.32 -8.56 -15.42
CA CYS A 34 8.17 -7.35 -15.34
C CYS A 34 9.15 -7.43 -14.15
N ASP A 35 8.63 -7.84 -12.99
CA ASP A 35 9.39 -8.08 -11.77
C ASP A 35 10.51 -9.11 -11.99
N GLN A 36 10.21 -10.21 -12.69
CA GLN A 36 11.19 -11.26 -12.96
C GLN A 36 12.28 -10.79 -13.94
N ILE A 37 11.95 -9.92 -14.91
CA ILE A 37 12.96 -9.25 -15.78
C ILE A 37 13.92 -8.41 -14.94
N ASN A 38 13.40 -7.66 -13.97
CA ASN A 38 14.18 -6.77 -13.12
C ASN A 38 15.06 -7.54 -12.12
N LYS A 39 14.56 -8.64 -11.55
CA LYS A 39 15.27 -9.51 -10.58
C LYS A 39 16.48 -10.23 -11.19
N GLU A 40 16.41 -10.63 -12.46
CA GLU A 40 17.44 -11.46 -13.11
C GLU A 40 18.46 -10.67 -13.94
N LEU A 41 19.72 -11.15 -13.98
CA LEU A 41 20.77 -10.50 -14.77
C LEU A 41 20.58 -10.72 -16.29
N GLU A 42 20.15 -11.93 -16.67
CA GLU A 42 19.85 -12.32 -18.06
C GLU A 42 18.36 -12.15 -18.41
N GLY A 43 17.55 -11.65 -17.48
CA GLY A 43 16.10 -11.49 -17.62
C GLY A 43 15.68 -10.79 -18.92
N PRO A 44 16.23 -9.60 -19.24
CA PRO A 44 15.96 -8.90 -20.50
C PRO A 44 16.25 -9.72 -21.76
N GLN A 45 17.34 -10.48 -21.81
CA GLN A 45 17.72 -11.26 -23.00
C GLN A 45 16.82 -12.49 -23.22
N ILE A 46 16.20 -13.00 -22.15
CA ILE A 46 15.30 -14.15 -22.18
C ILE A 46 13.87 -13.69 -22.49
N SER A 47 13.39 -12.65 -21.80
CA SER A 47 12.02 -12.13 -21.96
C SER A 47 11.74 -11.64 -23.38
N VAL A 48 12.64 -10.87 -24.00
CA VAL A 48 12.44 -10.40 -25.39
C VAL A 48 12.34 -11.55 -26.41
N ARG A 49 12.98 -12.70 -26.15
CA ARG A 49 12.88 -13.88 -27.03
C ARG A 49 11.52 -14.58 -26.89
N LEU A 50 11.02 -14.70 -25.66
CA LEU A 50 9.70 -15.29 -25.37
C LEU A 50 8.59 -14.40 -25.92
N LEU A 51 8.66 -13.08 -25.67
CA LEU A 51 7.70 -12.12 -26.19
C LEU A 51 7.70 -12.10 -27.73
N ALA A 52 8.87 -12.12 -28.38
CA ALA A 52 8.95 -12.18 -29.84
C ALA A 52 8.25 -13.42 -30.44
N HIS A 53 8.29 -14.56 -29.74
CA HIS A 53 7.58 -15.78 -30.14
C HIS A 53 6.06 -15.65 -29.92
N LYS A 54 5.63 -15.12 -28.75
CA LYS A 54 4.21 -14.93 -28.43
C LYS A 54 3.51 -13.90 -29.31
N ILE A 55 4.18 -12.81 -29.66
CA ILE A 55 3.66 -11.75 -30.56
C ILE A 55 3.49 -12.29 -31.99
N GLN A 56 4.27 -13.30 -32.39
CA GLN A 56 4.12 -14.02 -33.67
C GLN A 56 3.04 -15.12 -33.63
N SER A 57 2.26 -15.25 -32.56
CA SER A 57 1.19 -16.24 -32.48
C SER A 57 0.10 -15.98 -33.54
N PRO A 58 -0.41 -17.03 -34.21
CA PRO A 58 -1.55 -16.90 -35.11
C PRO A 58 -2.87 -16.59 -34.37
N GLN A 59 -2.90 -16.68 -33.03
CA GLN A 59 -4.06 -16.33 -32.23
C GLN A 59 -4.04 -14.84 -31.90
N GLU A 60 -4.97 -14.06 -32.48
CA GLU A 60 -5.07 -12.60 -32.27
C GLU A 60 -4.96 -12.23 -30.77
N TRP A 61 -5.69 -12.94 -29.91
CA TRP A 61 -5.74 -12.61 -28.48
C TRP A 61 -4.47 -12.98 -27.69
N GLU A 62 -3.71 -14.00 -28.10
CA GLU A 62 -2.39 -14.29 -27.51
C GLU A 62 -1.37 -13.23 -27.93
N ALA A 63 -1.37 -12.84 -29.20
CA ALA A 63 -0.49 -11.81 -29.73
C ALA A 63 -0.79 -10.42 -29.12
N LEU A 64 -2.06 -10.05 -28.96
CA LEU A 64 -2.46 -8.79 -28.30
C LEU A 64 -2.03 -8.76 -26.83
N GLN A 65 -2.29 -9.82 -26.05
CA GLN A 65 -1.82 -9.90 -24.66
C GLN A 65 -0.28 -9.83 -24.57
N ALA A 66 0.44 -10.48 -25.49
CA ALA A 66 1.90 -10.40 -25.54
C ALA A 66 2.42 -8.98 -25.84
N LEU A 67 1.67 -8.20 -26.64
CA LEU A 67 1.94 -6.78 -26.86
C LEU A 67 1.64 -5.93 -25.61
N THR A 68 0.57 -6.21 -24.87
CA THR A 68 0.33 -5.57 -23.56
C THR A 68 1.46 -5.88 -22.57
N VAL A 69 1.92 -7.13 -22.47
CA VAL A 69 3.08 -7.50 -21.62
C VAL A 69 4.33 -6.72 -22.05
N LEU A 70 4.60 -6.63 -23.36
CA LEU A 70 5.75 -5.87 -23.88
C LEU A 70 5.64 -4.37 -23.57
N GLU A 71 4.46 -3.77 -23.69
CA GLU A 71 4.22 -2.37 -23.31
C GLU A 71 4.47 -2.15 -21.81
N ALA A 72 3.93 -3.02 -20.95
CA ALA A 72 4.16 -2.97 -19.51
C ALA A 72 5.65 -3.15 -19.16
N CYS A 73 6.37 -4.04 -19.84
CA CYS A 73 7.81 -4.22 -19.65
C CYS A 73 8.60 -2.96 -20.06
N MET A 74 8.24 -2.32 -21.18
CA MET A 74 8.87 -1.07 -21.61
C MET A 74 8.61 0.09 -20.62
N LYS A 75 7.47 0.11 -19.93
CA LYS A 75 7.19 1.11 -18.87
C LYS A 75 7.91 0.79 -17.55
N ASN A 76 8.05 -0.48 -17.16
CA ASN A 76 8.47 -0.88 -15.80
C ASN A 76 9.88 -1.48 -15.67
N CYS A 77 10.55 -1.89 -16.76
CA CYS A 77 11.84 -2.60 -16.69
C CYS A 77 13.08 -1.72 -16.98
N GLY A 78 12.86 -0.45 -17.34
CA GLY A 78 13.91 0.56 -17.56
C GLY A 78 14.97 0.19 -18.61
N ARG A 79 16.09 0.93 -18.57
CA ARG A 79 17.11 0.93 -19.63
C ARG A 79 17.67 -0.47 -19.99
N ARG A 80 17.83 -1.37 -19.02
CA ARG A 80 18.34 -2.73 -19.29
C ARG A 80 17.43 -3.52 -20.25
N PHE A 81 16.12 -3.29 -20.18
CA PHE A 81 15.15 -3.90 -21.09
C PHE A 81 15.04 -3.11 -22.41
N HIS A 82 15.01 -1.78 -22.33
CA HIS A 82 15.03 -0.90 -23.51
C HIS A 82 16.19 -1.25 -24.47
N ASN A 83 17.40 -1.41 -23.93
CA ASN A 83 18.61 -1.76 -24.67
C ASN A 83 18.53 -3.13 -25.39
N GLU A 84 17.68 -4.07 -24.93
CA GLU A 84 17.47 -5.34 -25.63
C GLU A 84 16.39 -5.21 -26.72
N VAL A 85 15.32 -4.47 -26.44
CA VAL A 85 14.24 -4.15 -27.40
C VAL A 85 14.76 -3.31 -28.57
N GLY A 86 15.67 -2.35 -28.32
CA GLY A 86 16.30 -1.50 -29.34
C GLY A 86 17.26 -2.24 -30.29
N LYS A 87 17.55 -3.53 -30.07
CA LYS A 87 18.40 -4.31 -31.00
C LYS A 87 17.59 -4.78 -32.20
N PHE A 88 18.17 -4.68 -33.40
CA PHE A 88 17.61 -5.28 -34.62
C PHE A 88 17.24 -6.76 -34.47
N ARG A 89 17.91 -7.52 -33.57
CA ARG A 89 17.52 -8.90 -33.25
C ARG A 89 16.07 -9.03 -32.78
N PHE A 90 15.55 -8.06 -32.03
CA PHE A 90 14.16 -8.03 -31.58
C PHE A 90 13.28 -7.23 -32.55
N LEU A 91 13.72 -6.06 -33.01
CA LEU A 91 12.95 -5.24 -33.95
C LEU A 91 12.62 -5.98 -35.25
N ASN A 92 13.51 -6.85 -35.75
CA ASN A 92 13.23 -7.66 -36.93
C ASN A 92 12.09 -8.66 -36.72
N GLU A 93 11.86 -9.12 -35.49
CA GLU A 93 10.71 -9.99 -35.19
C GLU A 93 9.40 -9.20 -35.26
N LEU A 94 9.37 -7.95 -34.77
CA LEU A 94 8.23 -7.06 -34.95
C LEU A 94 8.02 -6.66 -36.43
N ILE A 95 9.09 -6.43 -37.18
CA ILE A 95 9.03 -6.13 -38.62
C ILE A 95 8.41 -7.30 -39.42
N LYS A 96 8.70 -8.56 -39.06
CA LYS A 96 8.06 -9.73 -39.70
C LYS A 96 6.55 -9.76 -39.52
N VAL A 97 6.07 -9.34 -38.34
CA VAL A 97 4.64 -9.33 -37.97
C VAL A 97 3.85 -8.31 -38.80
N VAL A 98 4.43 -7.14 -39.09
CA VAL A 98 3.76 -6.08 -39.87
C VAL A 98 4.00 -6.16 -41.38
N SER A 99 5.10 -6.76 -41.82
CA SER A 99 5.47 -6.80 -43.24
C SER A 99 4.73 -7.90 -44.01
N PRO A 100 4.02 -7.57 -45.11
CA PRO A 100 3.39 -8.56 -46.00
C PRO A 100 4.36 -9.61 -46.54
N LYS A 101 5.65 -9.27 -46.68
CA LYS A 101 6.71 -10.18 -47.16
C LYS A 101 7.00 -11.35 -46.21
N TYR A 102 6.44 -11.35 -45.00
CA TYR A 102 6.69 -12.36 -43.97
C TYR A 102 5.38 -12.89 -43.35
N LEU A 103 4.88 -12.25 -42.28
CA LEU A 103 3.68 -12.70 -41.56
C LEU A 103 2.50 -11.72 -41.68
N GLY A 104 2.69 -10.53 -42.26
CA GLY A 104 1.67 -9.46 -42.29
C GLY A 104 0.35 -9.80 -42.98
N ASP A 105 0.33 -10.82 -43.84
CA ASP A 105 -0.89 -11.33 -44.50
C ASP A 105 -1.63 -12.38 -43.64
N ARG A 106 -0.98 -12.94 -42.61
CA ARG A 106 -1.53 -13.96 -41.69
C ARG A 106 -1.91 -13.39 -40.33
N VAL A 107 -1.27 -12.30 -39.93
CA VAL A 107 -1.51 -11.59 -38.67
C VAL A 107 -2.67 -10.61 -38.86
N SER A 108 -3.55 -10.50 -37.85
CA SER A 108 -4.71 -9.61 -37.93
C SER A 108 -4.33 -8.14 -37.94
N GLU A 109 -5.19 -7.31 -38.52
CA GLU A 109 -4.94 -5.87 -38.67
C GLU A 109 -4.76 -5.17 -37.32
N LYS A 110 -5.51 -5.58 -36.28
CA LYS A 110 -5.38 -5.03 -34.91
C LYS A 110 -3.97 -5.21 -34.34
N VAL A 111 -3.40 -6.41 -34.51
CA VAL A 111 -2.04 -6.72 -34.01
C VAL A 111 -1.01 -5.89 -34.78
N LYS A 112 -1.16 -5.75 -36.10
CA LYS A 112 -0.25 -4.91 -36.91
C LYS A 112 -0.31 -3.44 -36.52
N ILE A 113 -1.51 -2.87 -36.37
CA ILE A 113 -1.73 -1.49 -35.91
C ILE A 113 -1.05 -1.29 -34.54
N LYS A 114 -1.29 -2.18 -33.57
CA LYS A 114 -0.70 -2.08 -32.23
C LYS A 114 0.83 -2.13 -32.25
N VAL A 115 1.45 -2.97 -33.10
CA VAL A 115 2.91 -2.98 -33.29
C VAL A 115 3.42 -1.65 -33.87
N ILE A 116 2.70 -1.07 -34.85
CA ILE A 116 3.05 0.22 -35.47
C ILE A 116 2.93 1.37 -34.46
N GLU A 117 1.85 1.42 -33.67
CA GLU A 117 1.66 2.38 -32.57
C GLU A 117 2.81 2.32 -31.56
N MET A 118 3.20 1.10 -31.14
CA MET A 118 4.28 0.90 -30.18
C MET A 118 5.63 1.34 -30.75
N LEU A 119 5.98 0.93 -31.98
CA LEU A 119 7.22 1.37 -32.63
C LEU A 119 7.29 2.89 -32.82
N PHE A 120 6.18 3.53 -33.17
CA PHE A 120 6.10 5.00 -33.26
C PHE A 120 6.32 5.66 -31.90
N SER A 121 5.54 5.27 -30.88
CA SER A 121 5.64 5.75 -29.49
C SER A 121 7.06 5.62 -28.93
N TRP A 122 7.77 4.55 -29.29
CA TRP A 122 9.15 4.34 -28.85
C TRP A 122 10.16 5.19 -29.63
N SER A 123 9.95 5.39 -30.93
CA SER A 123 10.82 6.27 -31.75
C SER A 123 10.77 7.75 -31.31
N THR A 124 9.69 8.17 -30.66
CA THR A 124 9.54 9.52 -30.09
C THR A 124 9.98 9.60 -28.62
N ALA A 125 9.65 8.60 -27.80
CA ALA A 125 9.97 8.58 -26.37
C ALA A 125 11.40 8.14 -26.03
N LEU A 126 12.08 7.38 -26.91
CA LEU A 126 13.44 6.87 -26.71
C LEU A 126 14.38 7.36 -27.83
N PRO A 127 14.67 8.67 -27.93
CA PRO A 127 15.49 9.23 -29.00
C PRO A 127 16.93 8.69 -29.04
N ASP A 128 17.45 8.20 -27.90
CA ASP A 128 18.78 7.57 -27.78
C ASP A 128 18.85 6.21 -28.50
N GLU A 129 17.72 5.52 -28.70
CA GLU A 129 17.63 4.19 -29.33
C GLU A 129 17.42 4.31 -30.85
N THR A 130 18.43 4.84 -31.56
CA THR A 130 18.33 5.20 -33.00
C THR A 130 17.77 4.10 -33.90
N LYS A 131 18.04 2.83 -33.57
CA LYS A 131 17.61 1.64 -34.33
C LYS A 131 16.09 1.48 -34.34
N ILE A 132 15.39 1.90 -33.28
CA ILE A 132 13.92 1.90 -33.23
C ILE A 132 13.39 2.89 -34.27
N THR A 133 13.96 4.10 -34.30
CA THR A 133 13.65 5.14 -35.28
C THR A 133 13.99 4.70 -36.71
N GLU A 134 15.15 4.08 -36.94
CA GLU A 134 15.54 3.52 -38.24
C GLU A 134 14.56 2.45 -38.72
N ALA A 135 14.13 1.54 -37.84
CA ALA A 135 13.15 0.50 -38.14
C ALA A 135 11.78 1.10 -38.50
N TYR A 136 11.29 2.08 -37.72
CA TYR A 136 10.02 2.75 -37.99
C TYR A 136 10.05 3.53 -39.32
N GLN A 137 11.12 4.31 -39.57
CA GLN A 137 11.29 5.04 -40.83
C GLN A 137 11.53 4.12 -42.04
N MET A 138 12.02 2.89 -41.84
CA MET A 138 12.05 1.88 -42.89
C MET A 138 10.62 1.41 -43.25
N LEU A 139 9.77 1.14 -42.26
CA LEU A 139 8.38 0.71 -42.50
C LEU A 139 7.57 1.80 -43.24
N LYS A 140 7.74 3.08 -42.88
CA LYS A 140 7.18 4.22 -43.64
C LYS A 140 7.67 4.26 -45.09
N ARG A 141 8.99 4.17 -45.32
CA ARG A 141 9.56 4.16 -46.69
C ARG A 141 9.13 2.97 -47.54
N GLN A 142 8.74 1.85 -46.92
CA GLN A 142 8.20 0.68 -47.61
C GLN A 142 6.68 0.76 -47.88
N GLY A 143 6.01 1.83 -47.44
CA GLY A 143 4.54 1.98 -47.57
C GLY A 143 3.74 1.08 -46.62
N ILE A 144 4.39 0.44 -45.63
CA ILE A 144 3.72 -0.39 -44.61
C ILE A 144 3.02 0.51 -43.57
N VAL A 145 3.58 1.69 -43.31
CA VAL A 145 2.98 2.74 -42.49
C VAL A 145 2.67 3.93 -43.40
N THR A 146 1.38 4.19 -43.63
CA THR A 146 0.89 5.25 -44.53
C THR A 146 0.71 6.59 -43.81
N THR A 147 0.24 6.56 -42.56
CA THR A 147 0.04 7.73 -41.69
C THR A 147 0.64 7.45 -40.32
N ASP A 148 1.21 8.46 -39.68
CA ASP A 148 1.74 8.33 -38.32
C ASP A 148 0.56 8.24 -37.31
N PRO A 149 0.56 7.29 -36.36
CA PRO A 149 -0.55 7.15 -35.41
C PRO A 149 -0.68 8.37 -34.47
N GLU A 150 -1.90 8.83 -34.22
CA GLU A 150 -2.17 9.73 -33.11
C GLU A 150 -2.04 8.96 -31.79
N VAL A 151 -0.89 9.10 -31.12
CA VAL A 151 -0.65 8.49 -29.80
C VAL A 151 -1.09 9.46 -28.70
N PRO A 152 -2.14 9.14 -27.92
CA PRO A 152 -2.49 9.92 -26.73
C PRO A 152 -1.32 9.93 -25.75
N ALA A 153 -1.10 11.05 -25.04
CA ALA A 153 0.02 11.22 -24.11
C ALA A 153 0.12 10.06 -23.08
N ASP A 154 -1.02 9.56 -22.62
CA ASP A 154 -1.20 8.46 -21.67
C ASP A 154 -0.68 7.08 -22.17
N LYS A 155 -0.48 6.92 -23.49
CA LYS A 155 0.10 5.72 -24.13
C LYS A 155 1.59 5.86 -24.47
N THR A 156 2.24 6.97 -24.08
CA THR A 156 3.68 7.14 -24.33
C THR A 156 4.55 6.38 -23.32
N LEU A 157 5.81 6.07 -23.67
CA LEU A 157 6.78 5.53 -22.72
C LEU A 157 7.40 6.61 -21.82
N ILE A 158 7.19 7.87 -22.15
CA ILE A 158 7.46 8.96 -21.22
C ILE A 158 6.45 8.75 -20.09
N PRO A 159 6.89 8.58 -18.83
CA PRO A 159 5.95 8.69 -17.73
C PRO A 159 5.33 10.08 -17.84
N SER A 160 4.00 10.16 -17.99
CA SER A 160 3.28 11.35 -17.53
C SER A 160 3.87 11.67 -16.15
N PRO A 161 4.41 12.89 -15.92
CA PRO A 161 4.94 13.24 -14.61
C PRO A 161 3.85 12.87 -13.61
N PRO A 162 4.12 11.95 -12.66
CA PRO A 162 3.07 11.22 -11.95
C PRO A 162 2.06 12.24 -11.45
N ASP A 163 0.79 12.07 -11.86
CA ASP A 163 -0.27 13.09 -11.68
C ASP A 163 -0.13 13.66 -10.29
N ARG A 164 0.38 14.90 -10.22
CA ARG A 164 0.90 15.42 -8.94
C ARG A 164 -0.29 15.41 -8.00
N PRO A 165 -0.24 14.64 -6.89
CA PRO A 165 -1.42 14.32 -6.10
C PRO A 165 -2.13 15.62 -5.77
N HIS A 166 -3.34 15.79 -6.33
CA HIS A 166 -3.93 17.12 -6.63
C HIS A 166 -3.67 18.12 -5.52
N ASN A 167 -2.67 18.98 -5.75
CA ASN A 167 -2.12 19.83 -4.72
C ASN A 167 -2.49 21.28 -5.02
N PRO A 168 -3.53 21.85 -4.38
CA PRO A 168 -3.92 23.24 -4.57
C PRO A 168 -2.81 24.25 -4.19
N VAL A 169 -1.72 23.84 -3.52
CA VAL A 169 -0.52 24.69 -3.38
C VAL A 169 0.10 25.07 -4.75
N PHE A 170 -0.14 24.28 -5.80
CA PHE A 170 0.25 24.59 -7.19
C PHE A 170 -0.78 25.44 -7.97
N GLU A 171 -1.97 25.74 -7.44
CA GLU A 171 -2.91 26.69 -8.06
C GLU A 171 -2.40 28.13 -8.02
N ASN A 172 -1.47 28.44 -7.11
CA ASN A 172 -0.74 29.69 -7.16
C ASN A 172 0.27 29.64 -8.32
N GLU A 173 -0.26 29.87 -9.52
CA GLU A 173 0.44 29.83 -10.80
C GLU A 173 1.66 30.77 -10.79
N GLU A 174 1.63 31.86 -10.02
CA GLU A 174 2.74 32.78 -9.80
C GLU A 174 3.89 32.14 -9.00
N LYS A 175 3.61 31.43 -7.88
CA LYS A 175 4.63 30.69 -7.11
C LYS A 175 5.31 29.64 -8.01
N SER A 176 4.52 28.92 -8.82
CA SER A 176 5.00 27.88 -9.74
C SER A 176 5.86 28.45 -10.88
N LYS A 177 5.40 29.52 -11.54
CA LYS A 177 6.16 30.25 -12.58
C LYS A 177 7.47 30.81 -12.05
N ARG A 178 7.45 31.49 -10.90
CA ARG A 178 8.68 32.02 -10.26
C ARG A 178 9.68 30.92 -9.91
N LEU A 179 9.23 29.78 -9.38
CA LEU A 179 10.13 28.66 -9.10
C LEU A 179 10.79 28.13 -10.38
N ALA A 180 10.04 28.01 -11.48
CA ALA A 180 10.57 27.58 -12.77
C ALA A 180 11.58 28.58 -13.36
N GLU A 181 11.35 29.88 -13.22
CA GLU A 181 12.28 30.94 -13.63
C GLU A 181 13.57 30.91 -12.82
N LEU A 182 13.48 30.81 -11.49
CA LEU A 182 14.63 30.75 -10.58
C LEU A 182 15.49 29.52 -10.84
N LEU A 183 14.89 28.34 -11.05
CA LEU A 183 15.61 27.10 -11.37
C LEU A 183 16.25 27.10 -12.77
N LYS A 184 15.77 27.95 -13.69
CA LYS A 184 16.35 28.12 -15.04
C LYS A 184 17.53 29.11 -15.06
N SER A 185 17.70 29.91 -14.00
CA SER A 185 18.80 30.84 -13.89
C SER A 185 20.14 30.13 -13.61
N LYS A 186 21.23 30.77 -14.06
CA LYS A 186 22.61 30.33 -13.78
C LYS A 186 23.25 31.08 -12.60
N LYS A 187 22.52 32.00 -11.96
CA LYS A 187 23.04 32.75 -10.81
C LYS A 187 22.93 31.92 -9.52
N PRO A 188 23.93 31.95 -8.63
CA PRO A 188 23.87 31.23 -7.36
C PRO A 188 22.80 31.80 -6.41
N GLU A 189 22.50 33.10 -6.50
CA GLU A 189 21.49 33.80 -5.69
C GLU A 189 20.07 33.31 -6.03
N ASP A 190 19.70 33.31 -7.31
CA ASP A 190 18.41 32.81 -7.80
C ASP A 190 18.20 31.32 -7.43
N LEU A 191 19.28 30.53 -7.41
CA LEU A 191 19.24 29.12 -7.02
C LEU A 191 19.11 28.94 -5.49
N GLN A 192 19.62 29.86 -4.68
CA GLN A 192 19.34 29.90 -3.23
C GLN A 192 17.89 30.32 -2.95
N GLU A 193 17.36 31.28 -3.69
CA GLU A 193 15.94 31.70 -3.65
C GLU A 193 15.02 30.52 -4.01
N ALA A 194 15.33 29.77 -5.07
CA ALA A 194 14.60 28.54 -5.44
C ALA A 194 14.59 27.50 -4.30
N ASN A 195 15.74 27.23 -3.69
CA ASN A 195 15.85 26.28 -2.58
C ASN A 195 15.06 26.74 -1.34
N ARG A 196 15.03 28.06 -1.05
CA ARG A 196 14.20 28.65 0.00
C ARG A 196 12.71 28.48 -0.30
N LEU A 197 12.30 28.72 -1.54
CA LEU A 197 10.92 28.59 -1.98
C LEU A 197 10.44 27.13 -1.90
N ILE A 198 11.23 26.17 -2.40
CA ILE A 198 10.98 24.72 -2.28
C ILE A 198 10.79 24.33 -0.81
N LYS A 199 11.69 24.76 0.09
CA LYS A 199 11.63 24.43 1.51
C LYS A 199 10.35 24.94 2.20
N ASN A 200 9.83 26.08 1.78
CA ASN A 200 8.57 26.61 2.28
C ASN A 200 7.37 25.86 1.68
N MET A 201 7.36 25.60 0.37
CA MET A 201 6.29 24.83 -0.30
C MET A 201 6.17 23.40 0.25
N VAL A 202 7.28 22.73 0.55
CA VAL A 202 7.27 21.39 1.16
C VAL A 202 6.60 21.43 2.55
N LYS A 203 6.93 22.42 3.39
CA LYS A 203 6.28 22.57 4.71
C LYS A 203 4.80 22.93 4.62
N GLU A 204 4.44 23.78 3.67
CA GLU A 204 3.05 24.18 3.39
C GLU A 204 2.24 22.94 2.95
N ASP A 205 2.83 22.08 2.12
CA ASP A 205 2.22 20.82 1.67
C ASP A 205 2.17 19.73 2.75
N GLU A 206 3.24 19.53 3.53
CA GLU A 206 3.25 18.61 4.68
C GLU A 206 2.12 18.94 5.66
N ALA A 207 1.96 20.22 6.00
CA ALA A 207 0.88 20.69 6.87
C ALA A 207 -0.52 20.48 6.25
N ARG A 208 -0.67 20.72 4.94
CA ARG A 208 -1.93 20.50 4.21
C ARG A 208 -2.30 19.02 4.13
N VAL A 209 -1.34 18.16 3.79
CA VAL A 209 -1.52 16.69 3.75
C VAL A 209 -1.89 16.17 5.13
N GLN A 210 -1.27 16.68 6.20
CA GLN A 210 -1.63 16.30 7.57
C GLN A 210 -3.06 16.77 7.95
N LYS A 211 -3.47 18.00 7.60
CA LYS A 211 -4.86 18.46 7.79
C LYS A 211 -5.87 17.58 7.05
N VAL A 212 -5.61 17.25 5.79
CA VAL A 212 -6.49 16.38 4.98
C VAL A 212 -6.56 14.97 5.58
N ALA A 213 -5.43 14.37 5.97
CA ALA A 213 -5.39 13.06 6.59
C ALA A 213 -6.17 13.02 7.91
N GLN A 214 -6.03 14.05 8.75
CA GLN A 214 -6.80 14.21 9.98
C GLN A 214 -8.31 14.29 9.68
N ARG A 215 -8.72 15.16 8.74
CA ARG A 215 -10.11 15.29 8.30
C ARG A 215 -10.68 13.95 7.85
N THR A 216 -9.98 13.25 6.96
CA THR A 216 -10.41 11.94 6.43
C THR A 216 -10.52 10.88 7.53
N SER A 217 -9.61 10.82 8.50
CA SER A 217 -9.72 9.89 9.64
C SER A 217 -10.99 10.16 10.44
N THR A 218 -11.21 11.42 10.85
CA THR A 218 -12.39 11.79 11.65
C THR A 218 -13.69 11.52 10.89
N LEU A 219 -13.78 11.83 9.59
CA LEU A 219 -14.98 11.53 8.79
C LEU A 219 -15.25 10.03 8.66
N LEU A 220 -14.20 9.19 8.58
CA LEU A 220 -14.33 7.73 8.58
C LEU A 220 -14.78 7.19 9.95
N GLU A 221 -14.22 7.70 11.04
CA GLU A 221 -14.63 7.36 12.41
C GLU A 221 -16.11 7.70 12.66
N VAL A 222 -16.56 8.87 12.20
CA VAL A 222 -17.96 9.29 12.25
C VAL A 222 -18.86 8.36 11.45
N ASN A 223 -18.53 8.11 10.18
CA ASN A 223 -19.30 7.23 9.30
C ASN A 223 -19.46 5.81 9.90
N ASN A 224 -18.40 5.27 10.51
CA ASN A 224 -18.43 3.97 11.16
C ASN A 224 -19.27 3.98 12.45
N SER A 225 -19.10 4.99 13.30
CA SER A 225 -19.84 5.11 14.57
C SER A 225 -21.34 5.33 14.34
N VAL A 226 -21.70 6.21 13.40
CA VAL A 226 -23.09 6.46 12.98
C VAL A 226 -23.73 5.18 12.42
N LYS A 227 -23.03 4.41 11.58
CA LYS A 227 -23.54 3.14 11.05
C LYS A 227 -23.76 2.10 12.14
N LEU A 228 -22.77 1.91 13.02
CA LEU A 228 -22.87 0.94 14.10
C LEU A 228 -24.00 1.30 15.08
N LEU A 229 -24.14 2.58 15.43
CA LEU A 229 -25.19 3.03 16.35
C LEU A 229 -26.58 2.88 15.72
N ASN A 230 -26.75 3.22 14.44
CA ASN A 230 -28.01 2.96 13.72
C ASN A 230 -28.37 1.48 13.67
N GLU A 231 -27.40 0.59 13.40
CA GLU A 231 -27.67 -0.85 13.33
C GLU A 231 -28.01 -1.43 14.72
N MET A 232 -27.25 -1.06 15.76
CA MET A 232 -27.57 -1.43 17.14
C MET A 232 -28.94 -0.90 17.59
N LEU A 233 -29.32 0.32 17.21
CA LEU A 233 -30.64 0.90 17.49
C LEU A 233 -31.79 0.19 16.78
N ARG A 234 -31.57 -0.40 15.59
CA ARG A 234 -32.59 -1.19 14.88
C ARG A 234 -32.92 -2.51 15.56
N HIS A 235 -31.92 -3.14 16.18
CA HIS A 235 -32.09 -4.39 16.94
C HIS A 235 -32.38 -4.16 18.43
N PHE A 236 -32.39 -2.90 18.88
CA PHE A 236 -32.72 -2.56 20.25
C PHE A 236 -34.20 -2.84 20.56
N SER A 237 -34.43 -3.56 21.66
CA SER A 237 -35.75 -3.80 22.22
C SER A 237 -35.68 -3.73 23.74
N LYS A 238 -36.51 -2.85 24.34
CA LYS A 238 -36.41 -2.46 25.76
C LYS A 238 -36.51 -3.64 26.73
N ASP A 239 -37.27 -4.67 26.36
CA ASP A 239 -37.53 -5.87 27.17
C ASP A 239 -36.64 -7.09 26.82
N GLN A 240 -35.90 -7.04 25.70
CA GLN A 240 -35.12 -8.19 25.19
C GLN A 240 -33.61 -7.95 25.11
N SER A 241 -33.16 -6.70 25.03
CA SER A 241 -31.73 -6.37 24.94
C SER A 241 -31.01 -6.68 26.25
N THR A 242 -29.79 -7.20 26.18
CA THR A 242 -28.99 -7.52 27.36
C THR A 242 -28.44 -6.26 28.04
N GLN A 243 -27.87 -6.43 29.24
CA GLN A 243 -27.19 -5.31 29.93
C GLN A 243 -25.94 -4.85 29.16
N ALA A 244 -25.19 -5.79 28.58
CA ALA A 244 -24.02 -5.47 27.76
C ALA A 244 -24.41 -4.67 26.50
N ASP A 245 -25.54 -5.00 25.86
CA ASP A 245 -26.04 -4.24 24.71
C ASP A 245 -26.38 -2.79 25.09
N ARG A 246 -26.99 -2.58 26.27
CA ARG A 246 -27.31 -1.23 26.78
C ARG A 246 -26.06 -0.42 27.11
N GLU A 247 -25.05 -1.04 27.70
CA GLU A 247 -23.77 -0.40 28.01
C GLU A 247 -23.02 -0.02 26.72
N LEU A 248 -22.91 -0.95 25.77
CA LEU A 248 -22.31 -0.69 24.45
C LEU A 248 -23.04 0.42 23.67
N LEU A 249 -24.37 0.43 23.70
CA LEU A 249 -25.19 1.44 23.02
C LEU A 249 -24.99 2.84 23.62
N LYS A 250 -24.79 2.91 24.95
CA LYS A 250 -24.49 4.16 25.66
C LYS A 250 -23.08 4.65 25.36
N ASP A 251 -22.07 3.77 25.46
CA ASP A 251 -20.68 4.13 25.15
C ASP A 251 -20.56 4.68 23.72
N LEU A 252 -21.26 4.05 22.77
CA LEU A 252 -21.29 4.48 21.37
C LEU A 252 -22.07 5.78 21.13
N HIS A 253 -23.11 6.07 21.91
CA HIS A 253 -23.76 7.39 21.94
C HIS A 253 -22.80 8.47 22.46
N ASP A 254 -22.11 8.20 23.57
CA ASP A 254 -21.19 9.14 24.19
C ASP A 254 -19.97 9.41 23.29
N ASP A 255 -19.51 8.41 22.51
CA ASP A 255 -18.49 8.59 21.47
C ASP A 255 -19.01 9.38 20.26
N CYS A 256 -20.25 9.16 19.81
CA CYS A 256 -20.87 10.01 18.79
C CYS A 256 -20.95 11.49 19.23
N ASP A 257 -21.20 11.77 20.51
CA ASP A 257 -21.27 13.15 21.02
C ASP A 257 -19.89 13.84 21.08
N LYS A 258 -18.85 13.11 21.48
CA LYS A 258 -17.44 13.57 21.40
C LYS A 258 -17.03 13.85 19.94
N LEU A 259 -17.38 12.95 19.03
CA LEU A 259 -17.12 13.12 17.60
C LEU A 259 -17.87 14.34 17.05
N ARG A 260 -19.11 14.61 17.46
CA ARG A 260 -19.89 15.79 17.05
C ARG A 260 -19.18 17.09 17.44
N THR A 261 -18.65 17.16 18.65
CA THR A 261 -17.83 18.30 19.11
C THR A 261 -16.57 18.47 18.26
N THR A 262 -15.94 17.35 17.88
CA THR A 262 -14.72 17.33 17.05
C THR A 262 -14.99 17.79 15.61
N VAL A 263 -16.08 17.31 14.99
CA VAL A 263 -16.52 17.72 13.65
C VAL A 263 -16.91 19.20 13.62
N PHE A 264 -17.61 19.71 14.63
CA PHE A 264 -17.95 21.13 14.73
C PHE A 264 -16.70 22.02 14.83
N LYS A 265 -15.70 21.58 15.59
CA LYS A 265 -14.39 22.25 15.64
C LYS A 265 -13.70 22.22 14.28
N LEU A 266 -13.68 21.08 13.58
CA LEU A 266 -13.11 20.98 12.23
C LEU A 266 -13.81 21.92 11.24
N ALA A 267 -15.14 22.06 11.30
CA ALA A 267 -15.88 23.02 10.47
C ALA A 267 -15.47 24.47 10.78
N THR A 268 -15.27 24.80 12.06
CA THR A 268 -14.83 26.14 12.51
C THR A 268 -13.39 26.47 12.12
N GLU A 269 -12.52 25.45 11.96
CA GLU A 269 -11.12 25.58 11.54
C GLU A 269 -10.93 25.45 10.01
N THR A 270 -12.03 25.27 9.25
CA THR A 270 -12.06 25.17 7.78
C THR A 270 -12.49 26.52 7.18
N GLU A 271 -11.87 26.92 6.07
CA GLU A 271 -12.18 28.18 5.38
C GLU A 271 -13.44 28.03 4.52
N ASP A 272 -14.23 29.11 4.37
CA ASP A 272 -15.55 29.07 3.72
C ASP A 272 -15.52 28.62 2.24
N ASP A 273 -14.39 28.83 1.56
CA ASP A 273 -14.16 28.43 0.16
C ASP A 273 -13.63 26.97 0.01
N ASP A 274 -13.42 26.22 1.10
CA ASP A 274 -12.95 24.82 1.05
C ASP A 274 -14.08 23.87 0.61
N SER A 275 -13.86 23.16 -0.50
CA SER A 275 -14.79 22.18 -1.07
C SER A 275 -15.19 21.05 -0.12
N SER A 276 -14.43 20.81 0.95
CA SER A 276 -14.71 19.80 1.97
C SER A 276 -15.59 20.25 3.12
N LEU A 277 -15.90 21.55 3.24
CA LEU A 277 -16.79 22.05 4.29
C LEU A 277 -18.17 21.34 4.24
N GLY A 278 -18.66 21.05 3.04
CA GLY A 278 -19.88 20.27 2.83
C GLY A 278 -19.82 18.83 3.39
N GLU A 279 -18.68 18.15 3.28
CA GLU A 279 -18.48 16.81 3.84
C GLU A 279 -18.50 16.84 5.38
N ILE A 280 -17.88 17.87 5.97
CA ILE A 280 -17.80 18.07 7.42
C ILE A 280 -19.20 18.38 7.98
N LEU A 281 -19.97 19.27 7.33
CA LEU A 281 -21.33 19.60 7.75
C LEU A 281 -22.28 18.40 7.63
N GLN A 282 -22.21 17.63 6.54
CA GLN A 282 -23.00 16.40 6.40
C GLN A 282 -22.71 15.39 7.52
N ALA A 283 -21.44 15.22 7.90
CA ALA A 283 -21.06 14.36 9.02
C ALA A 283 -21.61 14.87 10.38
N SER A 284 -21.68 16.19 10.58
CA SER A 284 -22.30 16.81 11.76
C SER A 284 -23.80 16.56 11.83
N ASP A 285 -24.50 16.65 10.69
CA ASP A 285 -25.93 16.38 10.59
C ASP A 285 -26.26 14.91 10.85
N ASP A 286 -25.45 13.99 10.32
CA ASP A 286 -25.64 12.54 10.52
C ASP A 286 -25.38 12.11 11.98
N LEU A 287 -24.38 12.69 12.65
CA LEU A 287 -24.17 12.53 14.10
C LEU A 287 -25.37 13.06 14.88
N SER A 288 -25.83 14.27 14.56
CA SER A 288 -26.96 14.90 15.24
C SER A 288 -28.24 14.07 15.06
N ARG A 289 -28.45 13.50 13.87
CA ARG A 289 -29.56 12.59 13.56
C ARG A 289 -29.51 11.32 14.43
N VAL A 290 -28.37 10.62 14.47
CA VAL A 290 -28.28 9.34 15.20
C VAL A 290 -28.31 9.52 16.72
N ILE A 291 -27.73 10.61 17.25
CA ILE A 291 -27.83 10.98 18.67
C ILE A 291 -29.30 11.22 19.04
N ASN A 292 -30.05 11.93 18.21
CA ASN A 292 -31.48 12.16 18.42
C ASN A 292 -32.30 10.85 18.31
N SER A 293 -31.93 9.94 17.40
CA SER A 293 -32.54 8.60 17.33
C SER A 293 -32.29 7.77 18.60
N TYR A 294 -31.06 7.80 19.15
CA TYR A 294 -30.76 7.15 20.43
C TYR A 294 -31.64 7.69 21.56
N LYS A 295 -31.71 9.02 21.73
CA LYS A 295 -32.52 9.65 22.78
C LYS A 295 -34.01 9.35 22.66
N SER A 296 -34.52 9.25 21.44
CA SER A 296 -35.92 8.88 21.20
C SER A 296 -36.20 7.41 21.50
N ILE A 297 -35.35 6.49 21.03
CA ILE A 297 -35.58 5.03 21.10
C ILE A 297 -35.23 4.46 22.49
N VAL A 298 -34.17 4.96 23.12
CA VAL A 298 -33.59 4.39 24.36
C VAL A 298 -34.07 5.17 25.59
N GLU A 299 -33.89 6.50 25.57
CA GLU A 299 -34.25 7.37 26.70
C GLU A 299 -35.75 7.76 26.70
N GLY A 300 -36.42 7.64 25.56
CA GLY A 300 -37.84 7.98 25.40
C GLY A 300 -38.12 9.49 25.29
N GLN A 301 -37.11 10.30 24.97
CA GLN A 301 -37.29 11.75 24.78
C GLN A 301 -37.91 12.04 23.41
N ALA A 302 -39.06 12.74 23.41
CA ALA A 302 -39.66 13.24 22.18
C ALA A 302 -38.79 14.38 21.61
N VAL A 303 -38.21 14.16 20.42
CA VAL A 303 -37.41 15.15 19.72
C VAL A 303 -38.34 16.16 19.05
N ASN A 304 -38.36 17.40 19.56
CA ASN A 304 -39.06 18.51 18.91
C ASN A 304 -38.32 18.88 17.62
N THR A 305 -38.75 18.31 16.49
CA THR A 305 -38.27 18.68 15.15
C THR A 305 -39.03 19.90 14.63
N ASP A 306 -38.55 21.10 14.94
CA ASP A 306 -38.97 22.30 14.22
C ASP A 306 -38.54 22.18 12.75
N THR A 307 -39.51 22.12 11.84
CA THR A 307 -39.32 22.10 10.38
C THR A 307 -40.14 23.25 9.79
N PRO A 308 -39.59 24.09 8.90
CA PRO A 308 -40.12 25.44 8.68
C PRO A 308 -41.40 25.47 7.81
N GLY A 309 -42.47 26.06 8.37
CA GLY A 309 -43.71 26.41 7.67
C GLY A 309 -43.88 27.92 7.58
N SER A 310 -43.95 28.45 6.36
CA SER A 310 -43.99 29.90 6.08
C SER A 310 -45.31 30.59 6.48
N THR A 311 -45.26 31.54 7.43
CA THR A 311 -46.07 32.77 7.34
C THR A 311 -45.41 34.00 8.01
N THR A 312 -44.92 34.91 7.17
CA THR A 312 -45.04 36.38 7.26
C THR A 312 -44.98 37.11 8.63
N SER A 313 -43.89 37.87 8.85
CA SER A 313 -43.78 39.12 9.65
C SER A 313 -44.15 39.07 11.15
N GLU A 314 -43.28 39.45 12.11
CA GLU A 314 -42.57 40.73 12.22
C GLU A 314 -41.31 40.65 13.11
N ARG A 315 -40.50 41.73 13.04
CA ARG A 315 -39.46 42.23 13.98
C ARG A 315 -39.46 41.56 15.39
N LYS A 316 -38.31 41.32 16.02
CA LYS A 316 -37.30 42.36 16.36
C LYS A 316 -36.02 41.71 16.92
N TYR A 317 -34.86 42.30 16.64
CA TYR A 317 -33.61 41.97 17.34
C TYR A 317 -33.67 42.48 18.79
N ASP A 318 -33.14 41.72 19.74
CA ASP A 318 -32.70 42.29 21.03
C ASP A 318 -31.41 41.62 21.52
N LEU A 319 -30.56 42.41 22.14
CA LEU A 319 -29.14 42.15 22.38
C LEU A 319 -28.79 42.44 23.84
N ALA A 320 -28.87 41.42 24.70
CA ALA A 320 -28.33 41.40 26.06
C ALA A 320 -28.38 39.96 26.61
N GLY A 321 -27.45 39.48 27.42
CA GLY A 321 -26.22 40.12 27.90
C GLY A 321 -25.29 39.09 28.52
N LEU A 322 -23.99 39.40 28.54
CA LEU A 322 -23.02 38.70 29.39
C LEU A 322 -23.23 39.15 30.83
N ASP A 323 -23.34 38.22 31.76
CA ASP A 323 -22.94 38.49 33.15
C ASP A 323 -22.33 37.26 33.82
N VAL A 324 -21.28 37.50 34.59
CA VAL A 324 -20.41 36.50 35.20
C VAL A 324 -20.72 36.37 36.67
N HIS A 325 -20.95 35.16 37.18
CA HIS A 325 -20.74 34.87 38.60
C HIS A 325 -20.14 33.49 38.88
N THR A 326 -18.88 33.50 39.31
CA THR A 326 -18.21 32.42 40.05
C THR A 326 -18.80 32.22 41.44
N ALA A 327 -18.92 30.96 41.87
CA ALA A 327 -19.00 30.56 43.28
C ALA A 327 -18.22 29.24 43.49
N SER A 328 -17.75 28.97 44.70
CA SER A 328 -16.76 27.91 45.01
C SER A 328 -17.10 27.17 46.33
N LEU A 329 -16.35 26.10 46.63
CA LEU A 329 -16.36 25.27 47.87
C LEU A 329 -17.56 24.28 47.94
N GLN A 330 -17.47 23.06 48.50
CA GLN A 330 -16.66 22.56 49.64
C GLN A 330 -16.54 20.99 49.67
N HIS A 331 -15.47 20.44 50.26
CA HIS A 331 -15.34 19.07 50.84
C HIS A 331 -15.74 19.10 52.36
N PRO A 332 -15.80 18.03 53.22
CA PRO A 332 -15.17 16.67 53.20
C PRO A 332 -16.12 15.54 53.79
N PRO A 333 -15.76 14.50 54.61
CA PRO A 333 -14.63 13.52 54.67
C PRO A 333 -15.01 11.99 54.77
N LEU A 334 -14.00 11.12 54.51
CA LEU A 334 -13.60 9.77 55.07
C LEU A 334 -14.42 9.00 56.15
N PRO A 335 -14.37 7.64 56.20
CA PRO A 335 -13.31 6.89 56.94
C PRO A 335 -12.82 5.52 56.37
N SER A 336 -11.91 4.85 57.11
CA SER A 336 -10.87 3.88 56.67
C SER A 336 -11.09 2.36 56.98
N ALA A 337 -10.18 1.51 56.45
CA ALA A 337 -9.78 0.11 56.79
C ALA A 337 -10.17 -1.02 55.77
N GLN A 338 -9.43 -2.13 55.54
CA GLN A 338 -8.02 -2.52 55.89
C GLN A 338 -7.40 -3.65 54.98
N ILE A 339 -6.06 -3.75 55.08
CA ILE A 339 -5.00 -4.72 54.61
C ILE A 339 -5.29 -6.23 54.88
N PRO A 340 -4.70 -7.27 54.18
CA PRO A 340 -3.39 -7.35 53.48
C PRO A 340 -3.34 -7.92 52.04
N ALA A 341 -2.13 -7.88 51.47
CA ALA A 341 -1.73 -8.37 50.13
C ALA A 341 -1.24 -9.83 50.12
N ASP A 342 -1.11 -10.43 48.93
CA ASP A 342 0.21 -10.90 48.48
C ASP A 342 0.33 -11.21 46.96
N LEU A 343 1.55 -11.04 46.45
CA LEU A 343 2.10 -11.38 45.12
C LEU A 343 1.74 -10.51 43.88
N PHE A 344 2.82 -10.24 43.13
CA PHE A 344 3.00 -9.42 41.92
C PHE A 344 3.13 -7.90 42.10
N MET A 345 4.27 -7.39 41.62
CA MET A 345 4.77 -6.05 41.92
C MET A 345 4.25 -4.95 41.00
N SER A 346 4.47 -3.71 41.47
CA SER A 346 3.90 -2.44 41.05
C SER A 346 4.06 -2.02 39.57
N PRO A 347 3.18 -1.11 39.08
CA PRO A 347 3.35 -0.44 37.79
C PRO A 347 4.52 0.57 37.80
N PRO A 348 5.08 0.93 36.62
CA PRO A 348 6.16 1.92 36.53
C PRO A 348 5.67 3.37 36.70
N ASN A 349 6.53 4.22 37.24
CA ASN A 349 6.33 5.67 37.33
C ASN A 349 6.31 6.33 35.93
N PRO A 350 5.61 7.48 35.74
CA PRO A 350 5.51 8.13 34.43
C PRO A 350 6.78 8.80 33.88
N ASN A 351 7.89 8.86 34.64
CA ASN A 351 9.05 9.72 34.33
C ASN A 351 10.38 8.94 34.18
N SER A 352 10.38 7.91 33.34
CA SER A 352 11.63 7.33 32.80
C SER A 352 11.39 6.64 31.45
N LEU A 353 11.31 7.43 30.37
CA LEU A 353 11.42 6.87 29.02
C LEU A 353 12.82 6.26 28.87
N SER A 354 12.90 4.93 28.72
CA SER A 354 14.16 4.28 28.42
C SER A 354 14.48 4.46 26.92
N LEU A 355 15.76 4.67 26.58
CA LEU A 355 16.23 4.73 25.19
C LEU A 355 15.84 3.49 24.36
N LEU A 356 15.52 2.37 25.04
CA LEU A 356 15.13 1.11 24.42
C LEU A 356 13.63 1.01 24.11
N ASP A 357 12.80 1.93 24.62
CA ASP A 357 11.36 1.98 24.36
C ASP A 357 11.01 2.98 23.25
N GLU A 358 11.73 4.11 23.15
CA GLU A 358 11.72 4.93 21.92
C GLU A 358 12.10 4.10 20.68
N GLU A 359 13.03 3.16 20.83
CA GLU A 359 13.49 2.32 19.73
C GLU A 359 12.43 1.32 19.25
N LEU A 360 11.54 0.86 20.14
CA LEU A 360 10.37 0.04 19.79
C LEU A 360 9.28 0.83 19.07
N ILE A 361 9.10 2.11 19.44
CA ILE A 361 8.22 3.06 18.76
C ILE A 361 8.80 3.43 17.39
N SER A 362 10.11 3.65 17.29
CA SER A 362 10.82 3.91 16.03
C SER A 362 10.65 2.78 15.02
N LEU A 363 10.78 1.51 15.44
CA LEU A 363 10.42 0.32 14.63
C LEU A 363 8.93 0.24 14.23
N GLY A 364 8.07 1.17 14.69
CA GLY A 364 6.71 1.39 14.21
C GLY A 364 6.63 2.06 12.84
N ASN A 365 7.49 3.05 12.59
CA ASN A 365 7.33 3.98 11.46
C ASN A 365 8.16 3.58 10.23
N VAL A 366 8.79 2.41 10.24
CA VAL A 366 9.89 2.06 9.32
C VAL A 366 9.43 1.43 7.99
N TYR A 367 8.26 0.78 7.95
CA TYR A 367 7.64 0.29 6.70
C TYR A 367 6.11 0.32 6.79
N GLY A 368 5.50 1.37 6.20
CA GLY A 368 4.05 1.45 5.96
C GLY A 368 3.59 0.86 4.62
N ASP A 369 4.53 0.42 3.78
CA ASP A 369 4.28 -0.13 2.44
C ASP A 369 5.01 -1.48 2.30
N ARG A 370 4.31 -2.50 1.78
CA ARG A 370 4.81 -3.89 1.64
C ARG A 370 5.76 -4.06 0.44
N SER A 371 6.05 -2.98 -0.30
CA SER A 371 6.54 -3.03 -1.68
C SER A 371 8.07 -2.97 -1.88
N PHE A 372 8.89 -2.91 -0.82
CA PHE A 372 10.33 -2.60 -0.94
C PHE A 372 11.31 -3.56 -0.23
N VAL A 373 10.91 -4.80 0.07
CA VAL A 373 11.83 -5.80 0.67
C VAL A 373 12.56 -6.60 -0.41
N CYS A 374 13.76 -6.16 -0.80
CA CYS A 374 14.65 -6.93 -1.67
C CYS A 374 15.20 -8.16 -0.91
N ILE A 375 14.75 -9.37 -1.26
CA ILE A 375 15.23 -10.62 -0.67
C ILE A 375 16.64 -10.96 -1.18
N CYS A 376 17.52 -11.35 -0.26
CA CYS A 376 18.90 -11.73 -0.51
C CYS A 376 19.02 -13.01 -1.35
N LYS A 377 20.15 -13.16 -2.05
CA LYS A 377 20.51 -14.34 -2.87
C LYS A 377 21.02 -15.54 -2.06
N GLU A 378 21.15 -15.41 -0.74
CA GLU A 378 21.52 -16.52 0.14
C GLU A 378 20.34 -17.49 0.35
N SER A 379 20.66 -18.76 0.62
CA SER A 379 19.64 -19.76 0.90
C SER A 379 18.88 -19.41 2.18
N PRO A 380 17.54 -19.52 2.19
CA PRO A 380 16.77 -19.26 3.39
C PRO A 380 17.11 -20.27 4.49
N VAL A 381 16.97 -19.84 5.73
CA VAL A 381 17.24 -20.67 6.90
C VAL A 381 15.94 -21.30 7.37
N THR A 382 15.87 -22.63 7.29
CA THR A 382 14.75 -23.40 7.83
C THR A 382 14.71 -23.26 9.35
N ALA A 383 13.64 -22.62 9.85
CA ALA A 383 13.37 -22.54 11.28
C ALA A 383 12.63 -23.80 11.77
N TYR A 384 11.70 -24.31 10.97
CA TYR A 384 10.87 -25.48 11.29
C TYR A 384 10.55 -26.27 10.01
N ASP A 385 10.57 -27.59 10.09
CA ASP A 385 10.14 -28.49 9.00
C ASP A 385 9.73 -29.85 9.59
N LYS A 386 8.42 -30.04 9.82
CA LYS A 386 7.83 -31.31 10.28
C LYS A 386 6.38 -31.41 9.84
N ASP A 387 5.87 -32.64 9.69
CA ASP A 387 4.47 -32.94 9.35
C ASP A 387 3.95 -32.23 8.08
N GLY A 388 4.84 -31.89 7.15
CA GLY A 388 4.54 -31.14 5.93
C GLY A 388 4.33 -29.63 6.14
N VAL A 389 4.54 -29.11 7.35
CA VAL A 389 4.54 -27.66 7.61
C VAL A 389 5.99 -27.18 7.71
N CYS A 390 6.36 -26.24 6.85
CA CYS A 390 7.72 -25.70 6.76
C CYS A 390 7.72 -24.18 7.02
N VAL A 391 8.70 -23.69 7.77
CA VAL A 391 8.91 -22.26 8.06
C VAL A 391 10.34 -21.87 7.68
N LEU A 392 10.45 -20.97 6.73
CA LEU A 392 11.70 -20.50 6.13
C LEU A 392 11.93 -19.02 6.46
N LEU A 393 13.15 -18.68 6.88
CA LEU A 393 13.59 -17.31 7.10
C LEU A 393 14.41 -16.83 5.90
N HIS A 394 13.87 -15.87 5.15
CA HIS A 394 14.57 -15.19 4.07
C HIS A 394 15.12 -13.86 4.59
N PHE A 395 16.41 -13.60 4.39
CA PHE A 395 17.04 -12.33 4.78
C PHE A 395 16.87 -11.30 3.67
N ALA A 396 16.67 -10.03 4.02
CA ALA A 396 16.68 -8.94 3.04
C ALA A 396 18.12 -8.47 2.77
N SER A 397 18.40 -8.07 1.53
CA SER A 397 19.67 -7.41 1.16
C SER A 397 19.81 -6.02 1.79
N ASN A 398 18.69 -5.33 2.01
CA ASN A 398 18.64 -3.93 2.42
C ASN A 398 18.30 -3.80 3.91
N CYS A 399 18.96 -2.86 4.60
CA CYS A 399 18.55 -2.40 5.93
C CYS A 399 17.68 -1.13 5.79
N PRO A 400 16.83 -0.80 6.80
CA PRO A 400 16.01 0.41 6.71
C PRO A 400 16.85 1.70 6.73
N PRO A 401 16.37 2.79 6.10
CA PRO A 401 17.08 4.07 6.07
C PRO A 401 17.41 4.57 7.49
N GLY A 402 18.68 4.90 7.74
CA GLY A 402 19.14 5.37 9.05
C GLY A 402 19.28 4.31 10.16
N ARG A 403 18.90 3.04 9.91
CA ARG A 403 18.96 1.93 10.89
C ARG A 403 19.77 0.74 10.36
N PRO A 404 21.11 0.85 10.21
CA PRO A 404 21.97 -0.22 9.72
C PRO A 404 22.14 -1.39 10.71
N ASP A 405 21.66 -1.22 11.94
CA ASP A 405 21.61 -2.23 13.00
C ASP A 405 20.36 -3.14 12.92
N VAL A 406 19.43 -2.85 12.00
CA VAL A 406 18.18 -3.60 11.83
C VAL A 406 18.26 -4.56 10.65
N LEU A 407 18.10 -5.85 10.93
CA LEU A 407 17.90 -6.90 9.94
C LEU A 407 16.41 -7.03 9.61
N VAL A 408 16.08 -6.97 8.32
CA VAL A 408 14.74 -7.28 7.81
C VAL A 408 14.72 -8.73 7.32
N MET A 409 13.70 -9.49 7.71
CA MET A 409 13.46 -10.85 7.29
C MET A 409 12.04 -11.03 6.77
N VAL A 410 11.87 -11.88 5.76
CA VAL A 410 10.57 -12.40 5.34
C VAL A 410 10.48 -13.84 5.81
N VAL A 411 9.52 -14.12 6.69
CA VAL A 411 9.17 -15.47 7.11
C VAL A 411 8.18 -16.03 6.10
N SER A 412 8.51 -17.16 5.47
CA SER A 412 7.62 -17.88 4.55
C SER A 412 7.17 -19.18 5.21
N MET A 413 5.87 -19.41 5.30
CA MET A 413 5.26 -20.59 5.92
C MET A 413 4.48 -21.35 4.85
N LEU A 414 4.83 -22.63 4.67
CA LEU A 414 4.37 -23.47 3.56
C LEU A 414 3.67 -24.73 4.11
N ASN A 415 2.68 -25.22 3.36
CA ASN A 415 2.01 -26.49 3.64
C ASN A 415 2.17 -27.47 2.47
N THR A 416 2.88 -28.57 2.71
CA THR A 416 2.96 -29.74 1.84
C THR A 416 2.20 -30.94 2.40
N ALA A 417 1.46 -30.77 3.51
CA ALA A 417 0.60 -31.82 4.08
C ALA A 417 -0.73 -31.95 3.32
N PRO A 418 -1.35 -33.16 3.27
CA PRO A 418 -2.66 -33.36 2.65
C PRO A 418 -3.83 -32.82 3.49
N LEU A 419 -3.55 -32.12 4.59
CA LEU A 419 -4.54 -31.54 5.51
C LEU A 419 -4.39 -30.02 5.55
N GLN A 420 -5.49 -29.32 5.83
CA GLN A 420 -5.49 -27.86 5.99
C GLN A 420 -4.78 -27.47 7.29
N VAL A 421 -4.03 -26.36 7.26
CA VAL A 421 -3.49 -25.71 8.46
C VAL A 421 -4.37 -24.50 8.80
N LYS A 422 -4.74 -24.34 10.08
CA LYS A 422 -5.52 -23.20 10.59
C LYS A 422 -4.89 -22.57 11.83
N ASN A 423 -5.33 -21.35 12.15
CA ASN A 423 -4.91 -20.59 13.33
C ASN A 423 -3.38 -20.45 13.48
N LEU A 424 -2.66 -20.40 12.35
CA LEU A 424 -1.20 -20.38 12.33
C LEU A 424 -0.70 -19.08 12.97
N THR A 425 0.02 -19.22 14.08
CA THR A 425 0.59 -18.13 14.86
C THR A 425 2.08 -18.39 15.11
N LEU A 426 2.92 -17.44 14.70
CA LEU A 426 4.35 -17.42 15.03
C LEU A 426 4.62 -16.37 16.12
N GLN A 427 5.36 -16.76 17.15
CA GLN A 427 5.93 -15.86 18.15
C GLN A 427 7.45 -15.98 18.09
N ALA A 428 8.15 -14.86 18.30
CA ALA A 428 9.59 -14.75 18.22
C ALA A 428 10.16 -14.04 19.46
N ALA A 429 11.32 -14.48 19.96
CA ALA A 429 12.02 -13.92 21.10
C ALA A 429 13.53 -13.90 20.87
N VAL A 430 14.18 -12.81 21.28
CA VAL A 430 15.62 -12.54 21.11
C VAL A 430 16.27 -12.24 22.47
N PRO A 431 17.61 -12.20 22.59
CA PRO A 431 18.31 -11.77 23.80
C PRO A 431 17.89 -10.36 24.25
N LYS A 432 18.05 -10.05 25.55
CA LYS A 432 17.64 -8.76 26.13
C LYS A 432 18.34 -7.53 25.53
N SER A 433 19.51 -7.71 24.91
CA SER A 433 20.26 -6.69 24.17
C SER A 433 19.71 -6.38 22.77
N MET A 434 18.68 -7.09 22.32
CA MET A 434 18.09 -7.00 20.98
C MET A 434 16.58 -6.75 21.07
N ARG A 435 15.99 -6.24 19.99
CA ARG A 435 14.52 -6.12 19.84
C ARG A 435 14.07 -6.91 18.61
N VAL A 436 12.90 -7.55 18.68
CA VAL A 436 12.27 -8.22 17.53
C VAL A 436 10.82 -7.75 17.41
N LYS A 437 10.36 -7.53 16.18
CA LYS A 437 9.00 -7.12 15.85
C LYS A 437 8.49 -7.90 14.65
N LEU A 438 7.38 -8.60 14.84
CA LEU A 438 6.65 -9.25 13.76
C LEU A 438 5.55 -8.30 13.26
N GLN A 439 5.49 -8.07 11.95
CA GLN A 439 4.34 -7.41 11.32
C GLN A 439 3.17 -8.40 11.21
N PRO A 440 1.93 -7.94 10.93
CA PRO A 440 0.80 -8.83 10.66
C PRO A 440 1.09 -9.80 9.48
N PRO A 441 0.82 -11.10 9.62
CA PRO A 441 1.02 -12.08 8.54
C PRO A 441 0.05 -11.82 7.39
N SER A 442 0.32 -12.41 6.22
CA SER A 442 -0.58 -12.35 5.05
C SER A 442 -1.83 -13.21 5.20
N GLY A 443 -1.90 -14.07 6.22
CA GLY A 443 -3.03 -14.94 6.52
C GLY A 443 -2.73 -15.82 7.75
N MET A 444 -3.69 -16.65 8.16
CA MET A 444 -3.57 -17.58 9.29
C MET A 444 -3.96 -19.03 8.92
N GLU A 445 -4.32 -19.28 7.66
CA GLU A 445 -4.67 -20.60 7.15
C GLU A 445 -3.85 -20.94 5.89
N LEU A 446 -3.52 -22.22 5.72
CA LEU A 446 -2.92 -22.77 4.50
C LEU A 446 -3.79 -23.93 4.01
N ALA A 447 -4.15 -23.89 2.72
CA ALA A 447 -4.89 -24.97 2.08
C ALA A 447 -4.12 -26.30 2.13
N PRO A 448 -4.81 -27.46 2.05
CA PRO A 448 -4.15 -28.74 1.80
C PRO A 448 -3.26 -28.69 0.56
N PHE A 449 -2.14 -29.42 0.59
CA PHE A 449 -1.24 -29.50 -0.55
C PHE A 449 -1.93 -30.12 -1.77
N ASN A 450 -1.90 -29.39 -2.88
CA ASN A 450 -2.41 -29.84 -4.17
C ASN A 450 -1.25 -29.85 -5.19
N PRO A 451 -0.81 -31.01 -5.71
CA PRO A 451 0.33 -31.09 -6.62
C PRO A 451 0.09 -30.44 -8.00
N ILE A 452 -1.14 -30.04 -8.31
CA ILE A 452 -1.53 -29.39 -9.58
C ILE A 452 -1.48 -27.85 -9.45
N LEU A 453 -1.54 -27.32 -8.22
CA LEU A 453 -1.52 -25.89 -7.93
C LEU A 453 -0.20 -25.49 -7.27
N PRO A 454 0.32 -24.26 -7.47
CA PRO A 454 1.44 -23.78 -6.68
C PRO A 454 1.05 -23.76 -5.18
N PRO A 455 1.92 -24.23 -4.27
CA PRO A 455 1.61 -24.23 -2.85
C PRO A 455 1.51 -22.80 -2.32
N SER A 456 0.36 -22.43 -1.76
CA SER A 456 0.17 -21.15 -1.09
C SER A 456 1.14 -20.99 0.08
N ALA A 457 1.57 -19.75 0.33
CA ALA A 457 2.44 -19.39 1.45
C ALA A 457 1.80 -18.29 2.30
N ILE A 458 1.91 -18.41 3.63
CA ILE A 458 1.74 -17.26 4.52
C ILE A 458 3.11 -16.58 4.60
N THR A 459 3.12 -15.27 4.38
CA THR A 459 4.31 -14.44 4.51
C THR A 459 4.16 -13.47 5.67
N GLN A 460 5.22 -13.30 6.46
CA GLN A 460 5.23 -12.39 7.60
C GLN A 460 6.58 -11.67 7.68
N VAL A 461 6.57 -10.33 7.74
CA VAL A 461 7.81 -9.56 7.87
C VAL A 461 8.24 -9.55 9.34
N MET A 462 9.51 -9.83 9.58
CA MET A 462 10.15 -9.79 10.90
C MET A 462 11.31 -8.79 10.88
N LEU A 463 11.23 -7.77 11.72
CA LEU A 463 12.28 -6.78 11.95
C LEU A 463 13.05 -7.15 13.22
N LEU A 464 14.38 -7.10 13.17
CA LEU A 464 15.23 -7.41 14.32
C LEU A 464 16.35 -6.38 14.45
N ALA A 465 16.35 -5.64 15.56
CA ALA A 465 17.38 -4.66 15.90
C ALA A 465 18.47 -5.29 16.78
N ASN A 466 19.73 -5.13 16.39
CA ASN A 466 20.91 -5.60 17.12
C ASN A 466 21.90 -4.44 17.34
N PRO A 467 21.58 -3.48 18.23
CA PRO A 467 22.39 -2.27 18.41
C PRO A 467 23.81 -2.56 18.90
N LEU A 468 24.00 -3.63 19.68
CA LEU A 468 25.31 -4.04 20.22
C LEU A 468 26.14 -4.92 19.25
N LYS A 469 25.56 -5.30 18.10
CA LYS A 469 26.16 -6.20 17.10
C LYS A 469 26.65 -7.55 17.65
N GLU A 470 25.96 -8.05 18.67
CA GLU A 470 26.30 -9.32 19.33
C GLU A 470 25.88 -10.54 18.48
N LYS A 471 26.46 -11.71 18.77
CA LYS A 471 26.05 -12.97 18.13
C LYS A 471 24.59 -13.28 18.47
N MET A 472 23.76 -13.34 17.42
CA MET A 472 22.32 -13.48 17.55
C MET A 472 21.86 -14.95 17.67
N ARG A 473 20.78 -15.16 18.43
CA ARG A 473 20.02 -16.41 18.54
C ARG A 473 18.54 -16.04 18.61
N LEU A 474 17.69 -16.66 17.81
CA LEU A 474 16.25 -16.40 17.76
C LEU A 474 15.50 -17.62 18.26
N ARG A 475 14.74 -17.47 19.35
CA ARG A 475 13.77 -18.49 19.79
C ARG A 475 12.42 -18.22 19.17
N TYR A 476 11.73 -19.28 18.77
CA TYR A 476 10.38 -19.17 18.23
C TYR A 476 9.43 -20.16 18.92
N LYS A 477 8.14 -19.79 18.92
CA LYS A 477 7.01 -20.68 19.21
C LYS A 477 6.05 -20.63 18.03
N LEU A 478 5.76 -21.79 17.45
CA LEU A 478 4.86 -21.96 16.33
C LEU A 478 3.62 -22.73 16.81
N MET A 479 2.44 -22.16 16.63
CA MET A 479 1.17 -22.77 17.03
C MET A 479 0.24 -22.83 15.82
N PHE A 480 -0.41 -23.97 15.60
CA PHE A 480 -1.35 -24.17 14.48
C PHE A 480 -2.24 -25.38 14.75
N VAL A 481 -3.29 -25.53 13.94
CA VAL A 481 -4.13 -26.74 13.90
C VAL A 481 -3.95 -27.39 12.52
N LEU A 482 -3.56 -28.66 12.47
CA LEU A 482 -3.40 -29.43 11.23
C LEU A 482 -4.51 -30.48 11.14
N GLY A 483 -5.47 -30.27 10.23
CA GLY A 483 -6.76 -30.96 10.30
C GLY A 483 -7.47 -30.61 11.61
N ASP A 484 -7.64 -31.59 12.49
CA ASP A 484 -8.19 -31.42 13.85
C ASP A 484 -7.10 -31.42 14.94
N ARG A 485 -5.82 -31.62 14.58
CA ARG A 485 -4.71 -31.80 15.54
C ARG A 485 -4.06 -30.47 15.90
N GLN A 486 -4.27 -29.98 17.11
CA GLN A 486 -3.56 -28.81 17.63
C GLN A 486 -2.07 -29.13 17.84
N CYS A 487 -1.20 -28.27 17.30
CA CYS A 487 0.25 -28.38 17.34
C CYS A 487 0.84 -27.11 17.99
N SER A 488 1.83 -27.28 18.87
CA SER A 488 2.53 -26.18 19.55
C SER A 488 4.00 -26.52 19.72
N GLU A 489 4.81 -26.06 18.77
CA GLU A 489 6.22 -26.38 18.66
C GLU A 489 7.07 -25.19 19.12
N THR A 490 8.23 -25.46 19.72
CA THR A 490 9.22 -24.44 20.06
C THR A 490 10.57 -24.84 19.51
N GLY A 491 11.38 -23.86 19.12
CA GLY A 491 12.71 -24.10 18.59
C GLY A 491 13.58 -22.87 18.63
N GLU A 492 14.79 -23.02 18.09
CA GLU A 492 15.78 -21.96 18.07
C GLU A 492 16.54 -21.96 16.75
N VAL A 493 16.82 -20.77 16.23
CA VAL A 493 17.68 -20.53 15.08
C VAL A 493 18.91 -19.77 15.55
N ASP A 494 20.09 -20.20 15.12
CA ASP A 494 21.38 -19.56 15.39
C ASP A 494 22.20 -19.26 14.11
N LYS A 495 21.74 -19.79 12.96
CA LYS A 495 22.32 -19.57 11.64
C LYS A 495 21.83 -18.24 11.05
N PHE A 496 22.44 -17.15 11.48
CA PHE A 496 22.19 -15.82 10.92
C PHE A 496 23.39 -15.32 10.12
N PRO A 497 23.18 -14.48 9.08
CA PRO A 497 24.27 -13.82 8.40
C PRO A 497 25.07 -12.93 9.37
N PRO A 498 26.41 -12.82 9.21
CA PRO A 498 27.26 -11.97 10.04
C PRO A 498 26.75 -10.53 10.11
N VAL A 499 26.80 -9.91 11.30
CA VAL A 499 26.19 -8.59 11.56
C VAL A 499 26.86 -7.49 10.72
N GLU A 500 28.13 -7.68 10.36
CA GLU A 500 28.92 -6.80 9.50
C GLU A 500 28.39 -6.72 8.06
N ARG A 501 27.58 -7.71 7.63
CA ARG A 501 26.99 -7.79 6.29
C ARG A 501 25.55 -7.27 6.23
N TRP A 502 24.91 -6.95 7.35
CA TRP A 502 23.53 -6.49 7.36
C TRP A 502 23.40 -5.19 6.53
N GLY A 503 22.39 -5.13 5.66
CA GLY A 503 22.22 -4.06 4.66
C GLY A 503 23.13 -4.15 3.43
N ARG A 504 23.89 -5.25 3.26
CA ARG A 504 24.69 -5.56 2.06
C ARG A 504 24.67 -7.07 1.72
N LEU A 505 23.56 -7.76 2.02
CA LEU A 505 23.46 -9.22 1.93
C LEU A 505 23.28 -9.73 0.50
#